data_AF-A0A292ECG7-F1
#
_entry.id   AF-A0A292ECG7-F1
#
_cell.length_a   1.000
_cell.length_b   1.000
_cell.length_c   1.000
_cell.angle_alpha   90.00
_cell.angle_beta   90.00
_cell.angle_gamma   90.00
#
_symmetry.space_group_name_H-M   'P 1'
#
loop_
_entity.id
_entity.type
_entity.pdbx_description
1 polymer ?
#
loop_
_entity_poly.entity_id
_entity_poly.type
_entity_poly.pdbx_seq_one_letter_code
_entity_poly.pdbx_strand_id
1 'polypeptide(L)'
;MESKLEALLLNDCDFAELEKEFDQYCPFEALGMVRSEVRHGNYLAYLLNPGRPHGFTTQILRSFLMCIAQHCSSTESGLGLKPLDVHLLDIDQADVRREWRNIDLIIVLRSAKVVIPIELKIDSVQGFDQLERYRKIVEQEWPKSDDWRHINVFLTKHEEDPVDAENWEPLRIADLVEHLEILANQPNENPASTMFRAYLRMLRRHHLEDRRLEEIARKLWAQHGEALGFLADRRPDEVGNLFDALKDQKSDFIKALADDGVEVALDADYKTIIRFAFLNWDSLPNFKGAHWTDSKRFILLELKREGKKINAYLYLGPGEESSRQNYVSLLEKCRLHRPSSRAGKDWMCLAKKEMLGEQFDDEAEMSALIENVFKSLRLFARRVFDHFDPILDQLREQKEPAMIQPAALFKDNLQLLPPIEGLARIDLVDLAGTIVTTIENQPGKQGSLAVYQYLQQSFGILDKQAAAHALDIFAEHTADARSRPGAHPNIDRLLDIIGGGAPLNIQVVAR
;
A
#
# COMPACT_ATOMS: atom_id res chain seq x y z
N MET A 1 12.98 20.86 -29.60
CA MET A 1 13.28 20.03 -28.42
C MET A 1 14.73 19.58 -28.46
N GLU A 2 15.15 18.94 -29.55
CA GLU A 2 16.55 18.54 -29.81
C GLU A 2 17.57 19.68 -29.56
N SER A 3 17.37 20.87 -30.14
CA SER A 3 18.26 22.02 -29.89
C SER A 3 18.31 22.52 -28.44
N LYS A 4 17.25 22.30 -27.65
CA LYS A 4 17.22 22.65 -26.21
C LYS A 4 17.93 21.59 -25.37
N LEU A 5 17.81 20.32 -25.76
CA LEU A 5 18.57 19.22 -25.17
C LEU A 5 20.06 19.36 -25.47
N GLU A 6 20.43 19.72 -26.70
CA GLU A 6 21.81 19.99 -27.08
C GLU A 6 22.42 21.14 -26.26
N ALA A 7 21.66 22.22 -26.06
CA ALA A 7 22.10 23.34 -25.23
C ALA A 7 22.34 22.94 -23.77
N LEU A 8 21.47 22.11 -23.18
CA LEU A 8 21.63 21.58 -21.83
C LEU A 8 22.82 20.61 -21.72
N LEU A 9 22.92 19.64 -22.63
CA LEU A 9 23.85 18.51 -22.50
C LEU A 9 25.29 18.84 -22.94
N LEU A 10 25.46 19.71 -23.94
CA LEU A 10 26.78 19.97 -24.54
C LEU A 10 27.36 21.34 -24.19
N ASN A 11 26.51 22.33 -23.92
CA ASN A 11 26.92 23.74 -23.85
C ASN A 11 26.77 24.36 -22.47
N ASP A 12 26.07 23.70 -21.54
CA ASP A 12 25.83 24.24 -20.20
C ASP A 12 26.94 23.82 -19.22
N CYS A 13 27.64 24.82 -18.67
CA CYS A 13 28.74 24.57 -17.76
C CYS A 13 28.29 24.09 -16.37
N ASP A 14 27.11 24.51 -15.91
CA ASP A 14 26.52 24.08 -14.65
C ASP A 14 26.12 22.59 -14.76
N PHE A 15 25.62 22.16 -15.92
CA PHE A 15 25.33 20.74 -16.21
C PHE A 15 26.61 19.91 -16.28
N ALA A 16 27.65 20.38 -16.97
CA ALA A 16 28.94 19.68 -17.03
C ALA A 16 29.66 19.60 -15.66
N GLU A 17 29.49 20.61 -14.80
CA GLU A 17 29.95 20.57 -13.42
C GLU A 17 29.20 19.52 -12.61
N LEU A 18 27.88 19.46 -12.76
CA LEU A 18 27.03 18.47 -12.11
C LEU A 18 27.34 17.04 -12.59
N GLU A 19 27.52 16.83 -13.89
CA GLU A 19 27.93 15.54 -14.48
C GLU A 19 29.27 15.08 -13.90
N LYS A 20 30.26 15.97 -13.81
CA LYS A 20 31.55 15.66 -13.16
C LYS A 20 31.38 15.27 -11.70
N GLU A 21 30.49 15.91 -10.95
CA GLU A 21 30.27 15.54 -9.55
C GLU A 21 29.62 14.16 -9.42
N PHE A 22 28.77 13.75 -10.36
CA PHE A 22 28.13 12.42 -10.36
C PHE A 22 29.04 11.32 -10.93
N ASP A 23 29.82 11.59 -11.98
CA ASP A 23 30.70 10.63 -12.67
C ASP A 23 32.09 10.51 -12.04
N GLN A 24 32.14 10.52 -10.70
CA GLN A 24 33.39 10.36 -9.96
C GLN A 24 33.37 9.09 -9.12
N TYR A 25 34.27 8.16 -9.46
CA TYR A 25 34.53 6.94 -8.68
C TYR A 25 34.80 7.29 -7.22
N CYS A 26 34.07 6.63 -6.32
CA CYS A 26 34.26 6.72 -4.88
C CYS A 26 34.55 5.32 -4.29
N PRO A 27 35.75 5.10 -3.73
CA PRO A 27 36.10 3.79 -3.17
C PRO A 27 35.21 3.43 -1.96
N PHE A 28 34.68 4.40 -1.22
CA PHE A 28 33.82 4.14 -0.07
C PHE A 28 32.43 3.64 -0.48
N GLU A 29 31.90 4.12 -1.61
CA GLU A 29 30.65 3.60 -2.20
C GLU A 29 30.86 2.15 -2.64
N ALA A 30 31.94 1.89 -3.38
CA ALA A 30 32.29 0.54 -3.85
C ALA A 30 32.50 -0.46 -2.70
N LEU A 31 32.98 0.00 -1.55
CA LEU A 31 33.16 -0.82 -0.35
C LEU A 31 31.89 -0.95 0.49
N GLY A 32 30.79 -0.26 0.15
CA GLY A 32 29.53 -0.26 0.89
C GLY A 32 29.59 0.49 2.23
N MET A 33 30.43 1.52 2.34
CA MET A 33 30.64 2.26 3.58
C MET A 33 29.55 3.29 3.87
N VAL A 34 28.81 3.74 2.84
CA VAL A 34 27.88 4.87 2.88
C VAL A 34 26.99 4.90 4.13
N ARG A 35 26.29 3.81 4.46
CA ARG A 35 25.35 3.79 5.59
C ARG A 35 25.89 3.13 6.87
N SER A 36 27.17 2.79 6.91
CA SER A 36 27.71 1.94 7.97
C SER A 36 28.46 2.74 9.04
N GLU A 37 27.80 3.05 10.16
CA GLU A 37 28.42 3.79 11.28
C GLU A 37 29.74 3.15 11.74
N VAL A 38 29.79 1.81 11.75
CA VAL A 38 30.99 1.03 12.07
C VAL A 38 32.17 1.38 11.14
N ARG A 39 31.93 1.46 9.84
CA ARG A 39 32.98 1.75 8.85
C ARG A 39 33.40 3.22 8.91
N HIS A 40 32.45 4.14 9.10
CA HIS A 40 32.76 5.56 9.36
C HIS A 40 33.64 5.73 10.59
N GLY A 41 33.27 5.12 11.71
CA GLY A 41 34.06 5.19 12.95
C GLY A 41 35.45 4.59 12.78
N ASN A 42 35.60 3.48 12.03
CA ASN A 42 36.92 2.91 11.71
C ASN A 42 37.81 3.89 10.94
N TYR A 43 37.27 4.50 9.89
CA TYR A 43 38.02 5.43 9.05
C TYR A 43 38.41 6.71 9.82
N LEU A 44 37.46 7.30 10.54
CA LEU A 44 37.69 8.48 11.38
C LEU A 44 38.72 8.18 12.49
N ALA A 45 38.60 7.07 13.21
CA ALA A 45 39.57 6.69 14.25
C ALA A 45 41.00 6.58 13.70
N TYR A 46 41.15 6.04 12.49
CA TYR A 46 42.45 5.92 11.84
C TYR A 46 43.04 7.28 11.46
N LEU A 47 42.23 8.18 10.89
CA LEU A 47 42.66 9.51 10.46
C LEU A 47 42.88 10.49 11.62
N LEU A 48 42.15 10.32 12.72
CA LEU A 48 42.26 11.16 13.91
C LEU A 48 43.46 10.77 14.78
N ASN A 49 44.06 9.59 14.59
CA ASN A 49 45.17 9.13 15.42
C ASN A 49 46.52 9.64 14.86
N PRO A 50 47.19 10.62 15.51
CA PRO A 50 48.40 11.24 14.96
C PRO A 50 49.59 10.28 14.83
N GLY A 51 49.57 9.16 15.55
CA GLY A 51 50.58 8.11 15.48
C GLY A 51 50.40 7.14 14.30
N ARG A 52 49.32 7.25 13.53
CA ARG A 52 49.09 6.41 12.34
C ARG A 52 49.73 7.01 11.09
N PRO A 53 50.22 6.16 10.16
CA PRO A 53 50.89 6.64 8.95
C PRO A 53 49.87 7.08 7.88
N HIS A 54 49.17 8.20 8.12
CA HIS A 54 48.29 8.86 7.14
C HIS A 54 48.84 10.20 6.62
N GLY A 55 49.97 10.67 7.16
CA GLY A 55 50.68 11.86 6.64
C GLY A 55 50.05 13.22 6.93
N PHE A 56 48.97 13.26 7.73
CA PHE A 56 48.39 14.53 8.21
C PHE A 56 48.96 14.96 9.57
N THR A 57 49.81 14.14 10.20
CA THR A 57 50.35 14.40 11.55
C THR A 57 49.20 14.70 12.54
N THR A 58 49.19 15.87 13.17
CA THR A 58 48.14 16.30 14.11
C THR A 58 47.03 17.12 13.45
N GLN A 59 47.09 17.39 12.13
CA GLN A 59 46.23 18.38 11.48
C GLN A 59 44.74 18.00 11.49
N ILE A 60 44.39 16.74 11.15
CA ILE A 60 42.99 16.29 11.15
C ILE A 60 42.43 16.33 12.57
N LEU A 61 43.14 15.74 13.54
CA LEU A 61 42.72 15.76 14.94
C LEU A 61 42.57 17.19 15.47
N ARG A 62 43.50 18.09 15.14
CA ARG A 62 43.42 19.50 15.53
C ARG A 62 42.20 20.18 14.93
N SER A 63 41.89 19.94 13.65
CA SER A 63 40.68 20.49 13.02
C SER A 63 39.41 19.96 13.69
N PHE A 64 39.37 18.66 13.99
CA PHE A 64 38.26 18.01 14.69
C PHE A 64 38.05 18.59 16.09
N LEU A 65 39.12 18.74 16.89
CA LEU A 65 39.05 19.35 18.22
C LEU A 65 38.67 20.83 18.16
N MET A 66 39.08 21.55 17.13
CA MET A 66 38.68 22.95 16.92
C MET A 66 37.18 23.06 16.64
N CYS A 67 36.63 22.14 15.84
CA CYS A 67 35.19 22.06 15.57
C CYS A 67 34.41 21.81 16.87
N ILE A 68 34.83 20.83 17.69
CA ILE A 68 34.26 20.57 19.02
C ILE A 68 34.35 21.82 19.91
N ALA A 69 35.50 22.49 19.97
CA ALA A 69 35.69 23.67 20.80
C ALA A 69 34.78 24.86 20.41
N GLN A 70 34.32 24.90 19.16
CA GLN A 70 33.44 25.97 18.65
C GLN A 70 31.95 25.67 18.83
N HIS A 71 31.56 24.39 18.77
CA HIS A 71 30.14 23.99 18.77
C HIS A 71 29.70 23.36 20.10
N CYS A 72 30.62 22.69 20.80
CA CYS A 72 30.37 22.04 22.09
C CYS A 72 30.91 22.91 23.22
N SER A 73 30.28 24.08 23.44
CA SER A 73 30.57 24.97 24.56
C SER A 73 29.40 24.99 25.53
N SER A 74 29.46 24.12 26.53
CA SER A 74 28.49 24.03 27.62
C SER A 74 28.28 25.40 28.27
N THR A 75 27.03 25.89 28.23
CA THR A 75 26.64 27.21 28.74
C THR A 75 26.56 27.26 30.27
N GLU A 76 26.57 26.12 30.96
CA GLU A 76 26.42 26.04 32.43
C GLU A 76 27.67 25.54 33.19
N SER A 77 28.73 25.16 32.49
CA SER A 77 29.94 24.66 33.12
C SER A 77 31.15 25.13 32.33
N GLY A 78 32.07 25.88 32.94
CA GLY A 78 33.31 26.36 32.30
C GLY A 78 34.34 25.26 31.94
N LEU A 79 33.86 24.08 31.55
CA LEU A 79 34.58 22.82 31.33
C LEU A 79 34.81 22.49 29.84
N GLY A 80 34.21 23.23 28.91
CA GLY A 80 34.43 23.07 27.47
C GLY A 80 35.87 23.38 27.02
N LEU A 81 36.32 22.76 25.93
CA LEU A 81 37.58 23.10 25.28
C LEU A 81 37.45 24.47 24.63
N LYS A 82 38.31 25.44 24.95
CA LYS A 82 38.36 26.70 24.20
C LYS A 82 39.22 26.53 22.95
N PRO A 83 38.96 27.27 21.86
CA PRO A 83 39.80 27.24 20.66
C PRO A 83 41.30 27.48 20.94
N LEU A 84 41.60 28.38 21.88
CA LEU A 84 42.98 28.64 22.31
C LEU A 84 43.61 27.44 23.04
N ASP A 85 42.82 26.69 23.82
CA ASP A 85 43.31 25.49 24.52
C ASP A 85 43.79 24.46 23.50
N VAL A 86 43.05 24.24 22.41
CA VAL A 86 43.42 23.29 21.34
C VAL A 86 44.80 23.61 20.74
N HIS A 87 45.20 24.87 20.68
CA HIS A 87 46.53 25.24 20.20
C HIS A 87 47.66 24.87 21.18
N LEU A 88 47.38 24.84 22.48
CA LEU A 88 48.33 24.56 23.55
C LEU A 88 48.41 23.07 23.91
N LEU A 89 47.47 22.25 23.43
CA LEU A 89 47.43 20.82 23.71
C LEU A 89 48.55 20.04 23.01
N ASP A 90 49.07 19.05 23.72
CA ASP A 90 50.00 18.04 23.21
C ASP A 90 49.21 16.97 22.43
N ILE A 91 48.76 17.35 21.24
CA ILE A 91 47.84 16.56 20.41
C ILE A 91 48.54 15.34 19.80
N ASP A 92 49.85 15.39 19.58
CA ASP A 92 50.65 14.29 19.04
C ASP A 92 50.60 13.02 19.92
N GLN A 93 50.42 13.17 21.23
CA GLN A 93 50.28 12.07 22.20
C GLN A 93 48.82 11.63 22.44
N ALA A 94 47.89 12.06 21.60
CA ALA A 94 46.48 11.70 21.73
C ALA A 94 46.25 10.18 21.51
N ASP A 95 45.50 9.57 22.43
CA ASP A 95 45.11 8.16 22.34
C ASP A 95 43.69 8.08 21.77
N VAL A 96 43.59 7.66 20.51
CA VAL A 96 42.33 7.54 19.77
C VAL A 96 41.97 6.07 19.58
N ARG A 97 40.79 5.68 20.06
CA ARG A 97 40.31 4.28 20.03
C ARG A 97 38.90 4.18 19.49
N ARG A 98 38.58 3.02 18.91
CA ARG A 98 37.24 2.65 18.44
C ARG A 98 36.69 1.49 19.27
N GLU A 99 35.37 1.44 19.45
CA GLU A 99 34.65 0.33 20.09
C GLU A 99 35.16 -0.01 21.50
N TRP A 100 35.84 0.93 22.16
CA TRP A 100 36.38 0.71 23.48
C TRP A 100 35.20 0.64 24.46
N ARG A 101 34.96 -0.54 25.03
CA ARG A 101 33.76 -0.85 25.84
C ARG A 101 32.44 -0.47 25.13
N ASN A 102 32.39 -0.66 23.81
CA ASN A 102 31.27 -0.35 22.90
C ASN A 102 31.06 1.14 22.58
N ILE A 103 31.92 2.05 23.05
CA ILE A 103 31.87 3.46 22.64
C ILE A 103 32.42 3.58 21.22
N ASP A 104 31.68 4.20 20.30
CA ASP A 104 32.03 4.23 18.87
C ASP A 104 33.43 4.78 18.60
N LEU A 105 33.74 5.93 19.21
CA LEU A 105 35.04 6.58 19.13
C LEU A 105 35.36 7.27 20.46
N ILE A 106 36.61 7.22 20.90
CA ILE A 106 37.07 7.92 22.10
C ILE A 106 38.44 8.54 21.85
N ILE A 107 38.59 9.80 22.26
CA ILE A 107 39.85 10.55 22.20
C ILE A 107 40.27 10.87 23.63
N VAL A 108 41.49 10.49 24.01
CA VAL A 108 42.05 10.74 25.34
C VAL A 108 43.30 11.59 25.23
N LEU A 109 43.26 12.78 25.83
CA LEU A 109 44.37 13.72 25.92
C LEU A 109 44.91 13.72 27.36
N ARG A 110 45.88 12.83 27.62
CA ARG A 110 46.38 12.57 28.98
C ARG A 110 47.07 13.78 29.62
N SER A 111 47.84 14.52 28.83
CA SER A 111 48.56 15.73 29.29
C SER A 111 47.60 16.81 29.82
N ALA A 112 46.40 16.90 29.27
CA ALA A 112 45.38 17.87 29.64
C ALA A 112 44.23 17.30 30.48
N LYS A 113 44.32 16.00 30.82
CA LYS A 113 43.26 15.21 31.46
C LYS A 113 41.88 15.42 30.82
N VAL A 114 41.80 15.32 29.49
CA VAL A 114 40.53 15.43 28.75
C VAL A 114 40.21 14.09 28.11
N VAL A 115 38.96 13.65 28.24
CA VAL A 115 38.42 12.51 27.51
C VAL A 115 37.16 12.94 26.75
N ILE A 116 37.09 12.53 25.49
CA ILE A 116 36.05 12.90 24.55
C ILE A 116 35.47 11.60 23.98
N PRO A 117 34.45 11.00 24.61
CA PRO A 117 33.68 9.95 24.00
C PRO A 117 32.77 10.54 22.92
N ILE A 118 32.69 9.86 21.79
CA ILE A 118 31.92 10.27 20.62
C ILE A 118 31.01 9.11 20.25
N GLU A 119 29.71 9.37 20.22
CA GLU A 119 28.72 8.48 19.63
C GLU A 119 28.44 8.95 18.21
N LEU A 120 28.50 8.05 17.23
CA LEU A 120 28.31 8.39 15.82
C LEU A 120 26.99 7.81 15.30
N LYS A 121 26.08 8.67 14.85
CA LYS A 121 24.81 8.28 14.24
C LYS A 121 24.71 8.78 12.79
N ILE A 122 24.49 7.85 11.87
CA ILE A 122 24.23 8.15 10.46
C ILE A 122 22.74 7.95 10.15
N ASP A 123 22.25 6.71 10.26
CA ASP A 123 20.85 6.36 9.94
C ASP A 123 20.15 5.62 11.10
N SER A 124 20.90 5.17 12.12
CA SER A 124 20.36 4.43 13.27
C SER A 124 19.65 5.33 14.29
N VAL A 125 18.52 4.84 14.83
CA VAL A 125 17.74 5.50 15.89
C VAL A 125 18.52 5.49 17.21
N GLN A 126 18.39 6.56 18.01
CA GLN A 126 18.98 6.63 19.35
C GLN A 126 18.47 5.51 20.26
N GLY A 127 19.40 4.82 20.94
CA GLY A 127 19.05 3.86 21.99
C GLY A 127 18.82 4.60 23.32
N PHE A 128 17.68 4.35 23.97
CA PHE A 128 17.25 5.06 25.20
C PHE A 128 18.29 5.09 26.33
N ASP A 129 19.11 4.04 26.48
CA ASP A 129 20.04 3.90 27.61
C ASP A 129 21.53 4.00 27.19
N GLN A 130 21.80 4.22 25.91
CA GLN A 130 23.14 4.05 25.35
C GLN A 130 24.11 5.15 25.83
N LEU A 131 23.68 6.42 25.75
CA LEU A 131 24.47 7.59 26.10
C LEU A 131 24.80 7.65 27.59
N GLU A 132 23.81 7.36 28.44
CA GLU A 132 23.99 7.31 29.90
C GLU A 132 24.99 6.21 30.30
N ARG A 133 24.90 5.03 29.67
CA ARG A 133 25.84 3.93 29.89
C ARG A 133 27.27 4.31 29.52
N TYR A 134 27.47 4.97 28.39
CA TYR A 134 28.80 5.40 27.95
C TYR A 134 29.40 6.45 28.87
N ARG A 135 28.59 7.43 29.31
CA ARG A 135 29.00 8.41 30.32
C ARG A 135 29.46 7.73 31.61
N LYS A 136 28.69 6.80 32.16
CA LYS A 136 29.06 6.04 33.38
C LYS A 136 30.37 5.28 33.22
N ILE A 137 30.60 4.66 32.06
CA ILE A 137 31.86 3.94 31.76
C ILE A 137 33.05 4.90 31.77
N VAL A 138 32.90 6.08 31.15
CA VAL A 138 33.95 7.11 31.08
C VAL A 138 34.22 7.72 32.44
N GLU A 139 33.19 8.01 33.23
CA GLU A 139 33.31 8.52 34.60
C GLU A 139 34.01 7.54 35.55
N GLN A 140 33.86 6.23 35.34
CA GLN A 140 34.56 5.21 36.12
C GLN A 140 36.04 5.07 35.76
N GLU A 141 36.39 5.16 34.48
CA GLU A 141 37.77 5.00 34.01
C GLU A 141 38.60 6.29 34.15
N TRP A 142 37.95 7.45 33.97
CA TRP A 142 38.56 8.78 34.10
C TRP A 142 37.75 9.64 35.06
N PRO A 143 37.89 9.46 36.39
CA PRO A 143 37.04 10.13 37.36
C PRO A 143 37.21 11.65 37.36
N LYS A 144 36.09 12.39 37.47
CA LYS A 144 36.10 13.85 37.67
C LYS A 144 36.82 14.24 38.98
N SER A 145 36.86 13.35 39.97
CA SER A 145 37.63 13.53 41.22
C SER A 145 39.14 13.64 41.01
N ASP A 146 39.63 13.10 39.89
CA ASP A 146 41.04 13.10 39.53
C ASP A 146 41.35 14.23 38.52
N ASP A 147 40.48 15.26 38.48
CA ASP A 147 40.51 16.42 37.58
C ASP A 147 40.34 16.08 36.08
N TRP A 148 39.73 14.95 35.74
CA TRP A 148 39.39 14.65 34.35
C TRP A 148 38.19 15.45 33.86
N ARG A 149 38.36 16.08 32.69
CA ARG A 149 37.30 16.78 31.96
C ARG A 149 36.69 15.86 30.93
N HIS A 150 35.36 15.83 30.88
CA HIS A 150 34.58 15.01 29.95
C HIS A 150 33.86 15.92 28.96
N ILE A 151 34.01 15.64 27.68
CA ILE A 151 33.31 16.33 26.60
C ILE A 151 32.62 15.24 25.79
N ASN A 152 31.38 14.91 26.15
CA ASN A 152 30.65 13.84 25.48
C ASN A 152 29.99 14.41 24.23
N VAL A 153 30.30 13.85 23.06
CA VAL A 153 29.87 14.40 21.77
C VAL A 153 28.94 13.42 21.07
N PHE A 154 27.76 13.90 20.71
CA PHE A 154 26.80 13.17 19.89
C PHE A 154 26.91 13.63 18.44
N LEU A 155 27.65 12.87 17.62
CA LEU A 155 27.93 13.21 16.22
C LEU A 155 26.83 12.64 15.31
N THR A 156 25.98 13.51 14.77
CA THR A 156 24.76 13.13 14.05
C THR A 156 24.69 13.77 12.66
N LYS A 157 23.97 13.10 11.75
CA LYS A 157 23.69 13.57 10.38
C LYS A 157 22.77 14.80 10.36
N HIS A 158 21.75 14.82 11.23
CA HIS A 158 20.73 15.86 11.27
C HIS A 158 20.83 16.70 12.54
N GLU A 159 20.10 17.82 12.61
CA GLU A 159 19.91 18.52 13.89
C GLU A 159 19.06 17.63 14.79
N GLU A 160 19.70 16.96 15.74
CA GLU A 160 19.09 16.01 16.64
C GLU A 160 19.69 16.16 18.03
N ASP A 161 18.82 16.35 19.02
CA ASP A 161 19.22 16.41 20.42
C ASP A 161 19.48 15.00 20.96
N PRO A 162 20.59 14.78 21.69
CA PRO A 162 20.84 13.52 22.34
C PRO A 162 19.81 13.26 23.45
N VAL A 163 19.44 11.99 23.66
CA VAL A 163 18.54 11.58 24.77
C VAL A 163 19.06 12.05 26.15
N ASP A 164 20.38 12.12 26.34
CA ASP A 164 21.04 12.63 27.55
C ASP A 164 21.63 14.04 27.30
N ALA A 165 20.78 14.98 26.86
CA ALA A 165 21.15 16.36 26.50
C ALA A 165 21.78 17.20 27.63
N GLU A 166 21.62 16.80 28.89
CA GLU A 166 22.30 17.46 30.02
C GLU A 166 23.80 17.14 30.06
N ASN A 167 24.22 16.02 29.44
CA ASN A 167 25.60 15.54 29.53
C ASN A 167 26.26 15.34 28.16
N TRP A 168 25.50 15.33 27.07
CA TRP A 168 25.98 15.12 25.70
C TRP A 168 25.70 16.35 24.84
N GLU A 169 26.73 16.79 24.13
CA GLU A 169 26.66 17.94 23.22
C GLU A 169 26.42 17.43 21.79
N PRO A 170 25.37 17.89 21.08
CA PRO A 170 25.19 17.55 19.68
C PRO A 170 26.26 18.21 18.81
N LEU A 171 26.77 17.47 17.83
CA LEU A 171 27.65 17.99 16.79
C LEU A 171 27.18 17.46 15.44
N ARG A 172 26.95 18.34 14.46
CA ARG A 172 26.54 17.89 13.13
C ARG A 172 27.74 17.43 12.33
N ILE A 173 27.56 16.35 11.58
CA ILE A 173 28.56 15.90 10.60
C ILE A 173 28.82 16.99 9.56
N ALA A 174 27.81 17.81 9.22
CA ALA A 174 27.94 18.96 8.33
C ALA A 174 29.02 19.95 8.80
N ASP A 175 28.91 20.41 10.05
CA ASP A 175 29.83 21.39 10.64
C ASP A 175 31.26 20.86 10.71
N LEU A 176 31.39 19.55 11.03
CA LEU A 176 32.67 18.87 11.02
C LEU A 176 33.27 18.79 9.60
N VAL A 177 32.47 18.45 8.59
CA VAL A 177 32.94 18.35 7.21
C VAL A 177 33.43 19.71 6.71
N GLU A 178 32.75 20.82 7.02
CA GLU A 178 33.22 22.17 6.66
C GLU A 178 34.62 22.47 7.22
N HIS A 179 34.88 22.09 8.48
CA HIS A 179 36.19 22.24 9.11
C HIS A 179 37.27 21.37 8.45
N LEU A 180 36.91 20.14 8.09
CA LEU A 180 37.82 19.18 7.47
C LEU A 180 38.14 19.53 6.01
N GLU A 181 37.23 20.18 5.29
CA GLU A 181 37.42 20.60 3.90
C GLU A 181 38.46 21.70 3.74
N ILE A 182 38.57 22.61 4.71
CA ILE A 182 39.64 23.62 4.72
C ILE A 182 41.01 22.95 4.63
N LEU A 183 41.18 21.80 5.30
CA LEU A 183 42.40 21.00 5.24
C LEU A 183 42.50 20.21 3.93
N ALA A 184 41.40 19.61 3.48
CA ALA A 184 41.37 18.78 2.27
C ALA A 184 41.70 19.57 0.97
N ASN A 185 41.38 20.87 0.98
CA ASN A 185 41.64 21.81 -0.11
C ASN A 185 43.10 22.28 -0.17
N GLN A 186 43.92 21.98 0.85
CA GLN A 186 45.34 22.29 0.79
C GLN A 186 46.07 21.31 -0.14
N PRO A 187 47.09 21.77 -0.89
CA PRO A 187 47.89 20.89 -1.75
C PRO A 187 48.56 19.80 -0.91
N ASN A 188 48.11 18.56 -1.12
CA ASN A 188 48.68 17.38 -0.46
C ASN A 188 48.51 16.16 -1.36
N GLU A 189 49.64 15.62 -1.83
CA GLU A 189 49.73 14.50 -2.77
C GLU A 189 49.78 13.13 -2.07
N ASN A 190 49.68 13.09 -0.73
CA ASN A 190 49.65 11.82 0.00
C ASN A 190 48.42 10.98 -0.43
N PRO A 191 48.55 9.66 -0.65
CA PRO A 191 47.41 8.78 -0.94
C PRO A 191 46.24 8.92 0.06
N ALA A 192 46.55 9.13 1.34
CA ALA A 192 45.54 9.38 2.37
C ALA A 192 44.76 10.67 2.11
N SER A 193 45.36 11.68 1.49
CA SER A 193 44.69 12.93 1.10
C SER A 193 43.67 12.73 0.00
N THR A 194 43.99 11.89 -0.99
CA THR A 194 43.02 11.49 -2.03
C THR A 194 41.85 10.72 -1.43
N MET A 195 42.12 9.76 -0.54
CA MET A 195 41.05 9.05 0.18
C MET A 195 40.24 9.98 1.09
N PHE A 196 40.89 10.92 1.76
CA PHE A 196 40.22 11.88 2.65
C PHE A 196 39.27 12.79 1.86
N ARG A 197 39.69 13.32 0.71
CA ARG A 197 38.81 14.06 -0.20
C ARG A 197 37.64 13.21 -0.69
N ALA A 198 37.89 11.97 -1.08
CA ALA A 198 36.83 11.06 -1.51
C ALA A 198 35.83 10.75 -0.38
N TYR A 199 36.28 10.68 0.88
CA TYR A 199 35.43 10.48 2.04
C TYR A 199 34.52 11.69 2.29
N LEU A 200 35.08 12.90 2.31
CA LEU A 200 34.30 14.13 2.48
C LEU A 200 33.29 14.33 1.34
N ARG A 201 33.68 14.02 0.10
CA ARG A 201 32.76 14.07 -1.05
C ARG A 201 31.62 13.07 -0.91
N MET A 202 31.90 11.84 -0.46
CA MET A 202 30.85 10.85 -0.18
C MET A 202 29.90 11.34 0.92
N LEU A 203 30.43 11.94 1.99
CA LEU A 203 29.62 12.54 3.04
C LEU A 203 28.68 13.62 2.47
N ARG A 204 29.20 14.53 1.64
CA ARG A 204 28.37 15.54 0.95
C ARG A 204 27.28 14.91 0.09
N ARG A 205 27.64 13.94 -0.74
CA ARG A 205 26.72 13.33 -1.71
C ARG A 205 25.56 12.59 -1.06
N HIS A 206 25.80 11.89 0.05
CA HIS A 206 24.82 10.96 0.64
C HIS A 206 24.23 11.40 1.98
N HIS A 207 24.92 12.29 2.72
CA HIS A 207 24.58 12.59 4.10
C HIS A 207 24.36 14.07 4.39
N LEU A 208 24.85 14.98 3.55
CA LEU A 208 24.72 16.42 3.78
C LEU A 208 23.82 17.07 2.73
N GLU A 209 23.13 18.14 3.13
CA GLU A 209 22.41 19.00 2.19
C GLU A 209 23.42 19.82 1.38
N ASP A 210 23.58 19.48 0.11
CA ASP A 210 24.50 20.19 -0.76
C ASP A 210 23.82 21.42 -1.37
N ARG A 211 23.80 22.51 -0.60
CA ARG A 211 23.29 23.82 -1.04
C ARG A 211 23.88 24.29 -2.37
N ARG A 212 25.11 23.87 -2.70
CA ARG A 212 25.75 24.21 -3.99
C ARG A 212 25.11 23.41 -5.12
N LEU A 213 24.94 22.10 -4.98
CA LEU A 213 24.22 21.29 -5.98
C LEU A 213 22.76 21.75 -6.13
N GLU A 214 22.10 22.16 -5.05
CA GLU A 214 20.76 22.75 -5.11
C GLU A 214 20.75 24.07 -5.89
N GLU A 215 21.76 24.93 -5.70
CA GLU A 215 21.92 26.19 -6.45
C GLU A 215 22.14 25.91 -7.95
N ILE A 216 23.03 24.97 -8.28
CA ILE A 216 23.31 24.51 -9.65
C ILE A 216 22.03 23.95 -10.28
N ALA A 217 21.33 23.04 -9.60
CA ALA A 217 20.07 22.48 -10.06
C ALA A 217 19.01 23.57 -10.28
N ARG A 218 18.92 24.57 -9.39
CA ARG A 218 17.98 25.70 -9.53
C ARG A 218 18.29 26.55 -10.76
N LYS A 219 19.57 26.84 -11.02
CA LYS A 219 20.02 27.57 -12.22
C LYS A 219 19.69 26.77 -13.49
N LEU A 220 19.98 25.48 -13.49
CA LEU A 220 19.65 24.57 -14.59
C LEU A 220 18.15 24.55 -14.89
N TRP A 221 17.30 24.46 -13.85
CA TRP A 221 15.85 24.53 -14.02
C TRP A 221 15.36 25.89 -14.51
N ALA A 222 15.97 26.99 -14.07
CA ALA A 222 15.63 28.33 -14.53
C ALA A 222 16.00 28.56 -16.00
N GLN A 223 17.13 28.02 -16.45
CA GLN A 223 17.66 28.21 -17.81
C GLN A 223 17.11 27.20 -18.81
N HIS A 224 16.95 25.93 -18.40
CA HIS A 224 16.62 24.79 -19.26
C HIS A 224 15.34 24.07 -18.85
N GLY A 225 14.43 24.73 -18.13
CA GLY A 225 13.23 24.12 -17.56
C GLY A 225 12.35 23.35 -18.57
N GLU A 226 12.28 23.78 -19.83
CA GLU A 226 11.57 23.03 -20.88
C GLU A 226 12.27 21.72 -21.27
N ALA A 227 13.60 21.71 -21.37
CA ALA A 227 14.37 20.51 -21.71
C ALA A 227 14.36 19.52 -20.53
N LEU A 228 14.56 20.03 -19.32
CA LEU A 228 14.48 19.25 -18.08
C LEU A 228 13.06 18.73 -17.83
N GLY A 229 12.03 19.53 -18.10
CA GLY A 229 10.63 19.10 -18.06
C GLY A 229 10.36 17.99 -19.07
N PHE A 230 10.85 18.13 -20.32
CA PHE A 230 10.73 17.09 -21.33
C PHE A 230 11.39 15.76 -20.92
N LEU A 231 12.58 15.81 -20.29
CA LEU A 231 13.28 14.64 -19.75
C LEU A 231 12.56 14.06 -18.54
N ALA A 232 12.07 14.90 -17.62
CA ALA A 232 11.34 14.47 -16.42
C ALA A 232 10.01 13.79 -16.78
N ASP A 233 9.26 14.33 -17.75
CA ASP A 233 8.01 13.75 -18.26
C ASP A 233 8.24 12.42 -19.00
N ARG A 234 9.47 12.16 -19.45
CA ARG A 234 9.90 10.94 -20.14
C ARG A 234 10.90 10.14 -19.33
N ARG A 235 10.98 10.40 -18.02
CA ARG A 235 11.73 9.56 -17.10
C ARG A 235 11.21 8.13 -17.28
N PRO A 236 12.08 7.11 -17.43
CA PRO A 236 11.64 5.74 -17.54
C PRO A 236 10.73 5.43 -16.35
N ASP A 237 9.45 5.27 -16.64
CA ASP A 237 8.48 4.83 -15.65
C ASP A 237 8.68 3.34 -15.49
N GLU A 238 9.71 2.92 -14.76
CA GLU A 238 10.12 1.52 -14.66
C GLU A 238 8.96 0.61 -14.23
N VAL A 239 8.14 1.07 -13.29
CA VAL A 239 6.91 0.38 -12.87
C VAL A 239 5.84 0.42 -13.97
N GLY A 240 5.75 1.51 -14.73
CA GLY A 240 4.90 1.60 -15.93
C GLY A 240 5.32 0.63 -17.04
N ASN A 241 6.60 0.58 -17.38
CA ASN A 241 7.19 -0.34 -18.35
C ASN A 241 7.00 -1.80 -17.91
N LEU A 242 7.19 -2.08 -16.61
CA LEU A 242 6.87 -3.38 -16.02
C LEU A 242 5.39 -3.72 -16.17
N PHE A 243 4.50 -2.76 -15.89
CA PHE A 243 3.06 -2.98 -16.02
C PHE A 243 2.63 -3.20 -17.47
N ASP A 244 3.21 -2.49 -18.42
CA ASP A 244 2.99 -2.70 -19.85
C ASP A 244 3.50 -4.09 -20.29
N ALA A 245 4.67 -4.53 -19.81
CA ALA A 245 5.16 -5.88 -20.06
C ALA A 245 4.25 -6.97 -19.46
N LEU A 246 3.70 -6.74 -18.26
CA LEU A 246 2.68 -7.62 -17.65
C LEU A 246 1.39 -7.66 -18.47
N LYS A 247 1.00 -6.54 -19.10
CA LYS A 247 -0.15 -6.48 -20.03
C LYS A 247 0.08 -7.29 -21.30
N ASP A 248 1.29 -7.33 -21.81
CA ASP A 248 1.63 -8.09 -23.01
C ASP A 248 1.60 -9.59 -22.76
N GLN A 249 1.97 -10.03 -21.54
CA GLN A 249 1.99 -11.44 -21.16
C GLN A 249 0.70 -11.95 -20.49
N LYS A 250 -0.39 -11.14 -20.48
CA LYS A 250 -1.67 -11.52 -19.85
C LYS A 250 -2.28 -12.82 -20.39
N SER A 251 -2.02 -13.16 -21.66
CA SER A 251 -2.47 -14.42 -22.26
C SER A 251 -1.82 -15.65 -21.62
N ASP A 252 -0.56 -15.54 -21.22
CA ASP A 252 0.19 -16.64 -20.61
C ASP A 252 -0.26 -16.85 -19.16
N PHE A 253 -0.57 -15.76 -18.44
CA PHE A 253 -1.23 -15.84 -17.14
C PHE A 253 -2.58 -16.57 -17.20
N ILE A 254 -3.43 -16.25 -18.19
CA ILE A 254 -4.73 -16.91 -18.39
C ILE A 254 -4.56 -18.41 -18.63
N LYS A 255 -3.65 -18.80 -19.54
CA LYS A 255 -3.34 -20.21 -19.82
C LYS A 255 -2.84 -20.94 -18.57
N ALA A 256 -1.93 -20.32 -17.82
CA ALA A 256 -1.34 -20.91 -16.63
C ALA A 256 -2.37 -21.18 -15.51
N LEU A 257 -3.40 -20.35 -15.39
CA LEU A 257 -4.52 -20.62 -14.45
C LEU A 257 -5.48 -21.69 -14.97
N ALA A 258 -5.72 -21.74 -16.29
CA ALA A 258 -6.51 -22.80 -16.89
C ALA A 258 -5.87 -24.18 -16.68
N ASP A 259 -4.54 -24.28 -16.77
CA ASP A 259 -3.78 -25.49 -16.45
C ASP A 259 -3.95 -25.93 -14.97
N ASP A 260 -4.20 -24.98 -14.06
CA ASP A 260 -4.54 -25.27 -12.66
C ASP A 260 -6.02 -25.66 -12.47
N GLY A 261 -6.84 -25.67 -13.53
CA GLY A 261 -8.27 -25.95 -13.47
C GLY A 261 -9.11 -24.75 -13.03
N VAL A 262 -8.60 -23.52 -13.16
CA VAL A 262 -9.37 -22.29 -12.93
C VAL A 262 -9.53 -21.53 -14.25
N GLU A 263 -10.72 -21.59 -14.83
CA GLU A 263 -11.00 -20.89 -16.09
C GLU A 263 -11.20 -19.39 -15.87
N VAL A 264 -10.35 -18.59 -16.51
CA VAL A 264 -10.34 -17.14 -16.42
C VAL A 264 -10.32 -16.53 -17.82
N ALA A 265 -11.03 -15.42 -18.01
CA ALA A 265 -10.97 -14.61 -19.22
C ALA A 265 -10.53 -13.17 -18.92
N LEU A 266 -9.94 -12.52 -19.91
CA LEU A 266 -9.73 -11.07 -19.86
C LEU A 266 -11.09 -10.36 -19.92
N ASP A 267 -11.33 -9.46 -18.97
CA ASP A 267 -12.55 -8.66 -18.93
C ASP A 267 -12.34 -7.30 -19.59
N ALA A 268 -11.28 -6.59 -19.17
CA ALA A 268 -10.86 -5.32 -19.72
C ALA A 268 -9.39 -5.06 -19.43
N ASP A 269 -8.72 -4.28 -20.27
CA ASP A 269 -7.43 -3.67 -19.92
C ASP A 269 -7.49 -2.15 -20.11
N TYR A 270 -6.83 -1.45 -19.19
CA TYR A 270 -6.68 0.00 -19.19
C TYR A 270 -5.21 0.34 -18.95
N LYS A 271 -4.88 1.63 -18.90
CA LYS A 271 -3.50 2.08 -18.70
C LYS A 271 -2.87 1.57 -17.39
N THR A 272 -3.66 1.46 -16.31
CA THR A 272 -3.15 1.11 -14.97
C THR A 272 -3.87 -0.09 -14.34
N ILE A 273 -4.76 -0.76 -15.08
CA ILE A 273 -5.58 -1.85 -14.56
C ILE A 273 -5.69 -2.95 -15.62
N ILE A 274 -5.52 -4.20 -15.22
CA ILE A 274 -5.91 -5.39 -15.97
C ILE A 274 -7.00 -6.11 -15.19
N ARG A 275 -8.13 -6.41 -15.84
CA ARG A 275 -9.27 -7.07 -15.21
C ARG A 275 -9.47 -8.46 -15.78
N PHE A 276 -9.70 -9.41 -14.90
CA PHE A 276 -9.96 -10.79 -15.21
C PHE A 276 -11.28 -11.25 -14.60
N ALA A 277 -11.98 -12.12 -15.31
CA ALA A 277 -13.24 -12.72 -14.88
C ALA A 277 -13.06 -14.23 -14.72
N PHE A 278 -13.48 -14.79 -13.58
CA PHE A 278 -13.61 -16.23 -13.41
C PHE A 278 -14.85 -16.70 -14.16
N LEU A 279 -14.67 -17.55 -15.17
CA LEU A 279 -15.77 -17.94 -16.07
C LEU A 279 -16.85 -18.77 -15.38
N ASN A 280 -16.48 -19.57 -14.38
CA ASN A 280 -17.45 -20.35 -13.58
C ASN A 280 -18.52 -19.45 -12.93
N TRP A 281 -18.18 -18.21 -12.61
CA TRP A 281 -19.08 -17.28 -11.93
C TRP A 281 -20.13 -16.66 -12.86
N ASP A 282 -19.98 -16.78 -14.19
CA ASP A 282 -21.00 -16.32 -15.15
C ASP A 282 -22.34 -17.06 -15.03
N SER A 283 -22.34 -18.25 -14.41
CA SER A 283 -23.52 -19.05 -14.13
C SER A 283 -24.32 -18.59 -12.91
N LEU A 284 -23.80 -17.65 -12.12
CA LEU A 284 -24.44 -17.16 -10.91
C LEU A 284 -25.69 -16.31 -11.25
N PRO A 285 -26.76 -16.38 -10.43
CA PRO A 285 -28.01 -15.69 -10.71
C PRO A 285 -27.83 -14.17 -10.70
N ASN A 286 -28.33 -13.49 -11.73
CA ASN A 286 -28.23 -12.04 -11.90
C ASN A 286 -26.80 -11.48 -11.77
N PHE A 287 -25.76 -12.29 -12.06
CA PHE A 287 -24.36 -11.89 -11.89
C PHE A 287 -23.93 -10.74 -12.81
N LYS A 288 -24.61 -10.59 -13.96
CA LYS A 288 -24.33 -9.58 -14.99
C LYS A 288 -25.19 -8.31 -14.85
N GLY A 289 -25.27 -7.76 -13.64
CA GLY A 289 -26.07 -6.56 -13.31
C GLY A 289 -25.24 -5.33 -12.89
N ALA A 290 -23.92 -5.38 -13.06
CA ALA A 290 -23.00 -4.32 -12.66
C ALA A 290 -22.89 -3.21 -13.72
N HIS A 291 -22.47 -2.01 -13.31
CA HIS A 291 -22.39 -0.84 -14.21
C HIS A 291 -21.00 -0.19 -14.27
N TRP A 292 -19.94 -0.96 -14.03
CA TRP A 292 -18.55 -0.49 -13.99
C TRP A 292 -17.64 -1.08 -15.07
N THR A 293 -18.12 -2.08 -15.81
CA THR A 293 -17.47 -2.68 -16.99
C THR A 293 -18.52 -3.05 -18.04
N ASP A 294 -18.09 -3.18 -19.29
CA ASP A 294 -18.96 -3.61 -20.40
C ASP A 294 -19.47 -5.04 -20.24
N SER A 295 -18.73 -5.89 -19.51
CA SER A 295 -19.15 -7.26 -19.19
C SER A 295 -20.29 -7.32 -18.17
N LYS A 296 -20.52 -6.22 -17.44
CA LYS A 296 -21.51 -6.06 -16.38
C LYS A 296 -21.36 -7.05 -15.22
N ARG A 297 -20.20 -7.71 -15.08
CA ARG A 297 -19.96 -8.69 -14.01
C ARG A 297 -19.83 -8.00 -12.65
N PHE A 298 -20.45 -8.58 -11.64
CA PHE A 298 -20.35 -8.07 -10.28
C PHE A 298 -18.97 -8.23 -9.66
N ILE A 299 -18.33 -9.38 -9.87
CA ILE A 299 -17.05 -9.70 -9.23
C ILE A 299 -15.96 -9.87 -10.27
N LEU A 300 -14.87 -9.10 -10.15
CA LEU A 300 -13.69 -9.21 -11.02
C LEU A 300 -12.40 -9.21 -10.20
N LEU A 301 -11.41 -9.93 -10.73
CA LEU A 301 -10.03 -9.90 -10.27
C LEU A 301 -9.30 -8.76 -11.00
N GLU A 302 -8.67 -7.85 -10.28
CA GLU A 302 -7.89 -6.76 -10.85
C GLU A 302 -6.42 -6.89 -10.49
N LEU A 303 -5.54 -6.69 -11.47
CA LEU A 303 -4.15 -6.29 -11.26
C LEU A 303 -4.06 -4.78 -11.51
N LYS A 304 -3.67 -4.00 -10.50
CA LYS A 304 -3.74 -2.55 -10.53
C LYS A 304 -2.42 -1.91 -10.13
N ARG A 305 -1.98 -0.95 -10.94
CA ARG A 305 -0.85 -0.07 -10.64
C ARG A 305 -1.34 1.16 -9.87
N GLU A 306 -0.71 1.41 -8.72
CA GLU A 306 -1.00 2.54 -7.83
C GLU A 306 0.30 3.27 -7.51
N GLY A 307 0.65 4.25 -8.35
CA GLY A 307 1.94 4.95 -8.28
C GLY A 307 3.11 4.00 -8.57
N LYS A 308 3.94 3.76 -7.55
CA LYS A 308 5.09 2.82 -7.59
C LYS A 308 4.74 1.39 -7.16
N LYS A 309 3.49 1.13 -6.77
CA LYS A 309 3.05 -0.20 -6.30
C LYS A 309 2.24 -0.93 -7.36
N ILE A 310 2.29 -2.26 -7.33
CA ILE A 310 1.36 -3.12 -8.05
C ILE A 310 0.63 -4.00 -7.05
N ASN A 311 -0.70 -3.93 -7.06
CA ASN A 311 -1.58 -4.64 -6.15
C ASN A 311 -2.54 -5.52 -6.94
N ALA A 312 -2.88 -6.69 -6.41
CA ALA A 312 -4.00 -7.48 -6.88
C ALA A 312 -5.19 -7.34 -5.94
N TYR A 313 -6.38 -7.25 -6.52
CA TYR A 313 -7.64 -7.08 -5.80
C TYR A 313 -8.70 -8.03 -6.34
N LEU A 314 -9.60 -8.47 -5.47
CA LEU A 314 -10.90 -9.00 -5.89
C LEU A 314 -11.97 -8.03 -5.41
N TYR A 315 -12.74 -7.46 -6.34
CA TYR A 315 -13.78 -6.49 -6.02
C TYR A 315 -15.17 -7.03 -6.34
N LEU A 316 -16.12 -6.75 -5.47
CA LEU A 316 -17.55 -6.66 -5.82
C LEU A 316 -17.85 -5.20 -6.18
N GLY A 317 -18.15 -4.96 -7.45
CA GLY A 317 -18.41 -3.64 -8.00
C GLY A 317 -19.86 -3.15 -7.80
N PRO A 318 -20.15 -1.91 -8.23
CA PRO A 318 -21.48 -1.33 -8.14
C PRO A 318 -22.41 -1.86 -9.24
N GLY A 319 -23.70 -1.99 -8.93
CA GLY A 319 -24.72 -2.52 -9.83
C GLY A 319 -26.13 -2.34 -9.28
N GLU A 320 -27.09 -3.02 -9.89
CA GLU A 320 -28.48 -2.99 -9.45
C GLU A 320 -28.64 -3.50 -8.01
N GLU A 321 -29.27 -2.70 -7.14
CA GLU A 321 -29.29 -2.94 -5.68
C GLU A 321 -29.98 -4.27 -5.30
N SER A 322 -31.08 -4.62 -5.98
CA SER A 322 -31.85 -5.86 -5.79
C SER A 322 -30.96 -7.10 -5.95
N SER A 323 -30.21 -7.16 -7.05
CA SER A 323 -29.31 -8.26 -7.39
C SER A 323 -28.04 -8.22 -6.53
N ARG A 324 -27.47 -7.04 -6.33
CA ARG A 324 -26.21 -6.84 -5.60
C ARG A 324 -26.32 -7.19 -4.11
N GLN A 325 -27.47 -6.92 -3.49
CA GLN A 325 -27.66 -7.13 -2.05
C GLN A 325 -27.49 -8.60 -1.63
N ASN A 326 -27.84 -9.55 -2.49
CA ASN A 326 -27.64 -10.98 -2.25
C ASN A 326 -26.15 -11.33 -2.14
N TYR A 327 -25.33 -10.83 -3.08
CA TYR A 327 -23.88 -10.99 -3.05
C TYR A 327 -23.25 -10.29 -1.84
N VAL A 328 -23.69 -9.07 -1.52
CA VAL A 328 -23.20 -8.31 -0.37
C VAL A 328 -23.43 -9.09 0.93
N SER A 329 -24.66 -9.54 1.16
CA SER A 329 -25.06 -10.20 2.40
C SER A 329 -24.30 -11.52 2.63
N LEU A 330 -24.00 -12.23 1.53
CA LEU A 330 -23.25 -13.48 1.57
C LEU A 330 -21.74 -13.24 1.78
N LEU A 331 -21.16 -12.28 1.08
CA LEU A 331 -19.71 -12.11 1.02
C LEU A 331 -19.16 -11.23 2.14
N GLU A 332 -19.96 -10.35 2.75
CA GLU A 332 -19.51 -9.38 3.76
C GLU A 332 -18.76 -10.04 4.93
N LYS A 333 -19.25 -11.18 5.40
CA LYS A 333 -18.66 -11.92 6.54
C LYS A 333 -17.46 -12.79 6.14
N CYS A 334 -17.29 -13.03 4.84
CA CYS A 334 -16.32 -13.98 4.30
C CYS A 334 -15.13 -13.30 3.60
N ARG A 335 -14.99 -11.98 3.74
CA ARG A 335 -13.90 -11.22 3.11
C ARG A 335 -12.54 -11.67 3.63
N LEU A 336 -11.59 -11.85 2.70
CA LEU A 336 -10.17 -12.09 3.00
C LEU A 336 -9.42 -10.79 3.30
N HIS A 337 -10.01 -9.64 2.98
CA HIS A 337 -9.51 -8.32 3.34
C HIS A 337 -10.54 -7.55 4.19
N ARG A 338 -10.13 -7.11 5.38
CA ARG A 338 -10.94 -6.31 6.30
C ARG A 338 -10.44 -4.86 6.33
N PRO A 339 -11.05 -3.94 5.56
CA PRO A 339 -10.75 -2.51 5.70
C PRO A 339 -11.33 -1.96 7.02
N SER A 340 -10.79 -0.84 7.48
CA SER A 340 -11.25 -0.10 8.66
C SER A 340 -12.62 0.57 8.48
N SER A 341 -13.10 0.71 7.24
CA SER A 341 -14.39 1.29 6.89
C SER A 341 -15.46 0.23 6.57
N ARG A 342 -16.73 0.53 6.92
CA ARG A 342 -17.89 -0.31 6.57
C ARG A 342 -18.03 -0.43 5.05
N ALA A 343 -18.57 -1.57 4.59
CA ALA A 343 -18.91 -1.76 3.18
C ALA A 343 -19.92 -0.67 2.76
N GLY A 344 -19.54 0.14 1.76
CA GLY A 344 -20.38 1.19 1.20
C GLY A 344 -21.23 0.71 0.03
N LYS A 345 -22.08 1.60 -0.50
CA LYS A 345 -22.95 1.35 -1.66
C LYS A 345 -22.19 1.06 -2.96
N ASP A 346 -20.94 1.50 -3.09
CA ASP A 346 -20.27 1.50 -4.40
C ASP A 346 -19.31 0.32 -4.59
N TRP A 347 -18.30 0.15 -3.74
CA TRP A 347 -17.25 -0.86 -3.93
C TRP A 347 -16.98 -1.67 -2.68
N MET A 348 -16.83 -2.98 -2.82
CA MET A 348 -16.41 -3.86 -1.73
C MET A 348 -15.19 -4.68 -2.12
N CYS A 349 -14.06 -4.39 -1.46
CA CYS A 349 -12.83 -5.17 -1.59
C CYS A 349 -12.97 -6.52 -0.88
N LEU A 350 -13.05 -7.62 -1.61
CA LEU A 350 -13.17 -8.97 -1.05
C LEU A 350 -11.80 -9.52 -0.63
N ALA A 351 -10.76 -9.23 -1.41
CA ALA A 351 -9.39 -9.64 -1.16
C ALA A 351 -8.40 -8.61 -1.73
N LYS A 352 -7.25 -8.46 -1.08
CA LYS A 352 -6.13 -7.62 -1.52
C LYS A 352 -4.82 -8.35 -1.26
N LYS A 353 -3.86 -8.23 -2.17
CA LYS A 353 -2.46 -8.61 -1.94
C LYS A 353 -1.53 -7.67 -2.70
N GLU A 354 -0.47 -7.23 -2.05
CA GLU A 354 0.62 -6.49 -2.71
C GLU A 354 1.44 -7.47 -3.57
N MET A 355 1.62 -7.14 -4.84
CA MET A 355 2.46 -7.91 -5.78
C MET A 355 3.87 -7.33 -5.85
N LEU A 356 3.96 -6.00 -5.82
CA LEU A 356 5.20 -5.24 -5.84
C LEU A 356 5.05 -4.01 -4.92
N GLY A 357 5.97 -3.87 -3.96
CA GLY A 357 6.01 -2.76 -3.01
C GLY A 357 6.76 -1.53 -3.53
N GLU A 358 6.88 -0.50 -2.69
CA GLU A 358 7.57 0.76 -3.02
C GLU A 358 9.10 0.66 -2.98
N GLN A 359 9.63 -0.33 -2.25
CA GLN A 359 11.06 -0.63 -2.11
C GLN A 359 11.32 -1.96 -2.81
N PHE A 360 11.29 -1.95 -4.15
CA PHE A 360 11.73 -3.10 -4.93
C PHE A 360 13.17 -2.90 -5.38
N ASP A 361 13.86 -4.00 -5.67
CA ASP A 361 15.23 -3.97 -6.13
C ASP A 361 15.25 -3.51 -7.59
N ASP A 362 15.60 -2.25 -7.81
CA ASP A 362 15.70 -1.62 -9.13
C ASP A 362 16.83 -2.24 -9.99
N GLU A 363 17.74 -3.03 -9.38
CA GLU A 363 18.80 -3.79 -10.09
C GLU A 363 18.33 -5.17 -10.59
N ALA A 364 17.14 -5.63 -10.19
CA ALA A 364 16.63 -6.94 -10.59
C ALA A 364 16.26 -6.97 -12.09
N GLU A 365 16.64 -8.06 -12.78
CA GLU A 365 16.28 -8.24 -14.19
C GLU A 365 14.76 -8.18 -14.40
N MET A 366 14.32 -7.38 -15.37
CA MET A 366 12.91 -7.18 -15.72
C MET A 366 12.11 -8.47 -15.89
N SER A 367 12.70 -9.49 -16.52
CA SER A 367 12.07 -10.80 -16.70
C SER A 367 11.78 -11.51 -15.37
N ALA A 368 12.68 -11.40 -14.39
CA ALA A 368 12.50 -11.99 -13.07
C ALA A 368 11.40 -11.27 -12.26
N LEU A 369 11.30 -9.94 -12.38
CA LEU A 369 10.22 -9.17 -11.77
C LEU A 369 8.85 -9.56 -12.32
N ILE A 370 8.74 -9.72 -13.64
CA ILE A 370 7.50 -10.17 -14.30
C ILE A 370 7.11 -11.56 -13.79
N GLU A 371 8.06 -12.51 -13.78
CA GLU A 371 7.81 -13.86 -13.31
C GLU A 371 7.33 -13.89 -11.85
N ASN A 372 7.95 -13.09 -10.99
CA ASN A 372 7.59 -12.98 -9.57
C ASN A 372 6.18 -12.41 -9.36
N VAL A 373 5.83 -11.35 -10.09
CA VAL A 373 4.48 -10.75 -10.02
C VAL A 373 3.44 -11.74 -10.53
N PHE A 374 3.67 -12.41 -11.66
CA PHE A 374 2.74 -13.40 -12.20
C PHE A 374 2.59 -14.63 -11.34
N LYS A 375 3.68 -15.16 -10.78
CA LYS A 375 3.62 -16.27 -9.82
C LYS A 375 2.81 -15.86 -8.59
N SER A 376 3.04 -14.66 -8.07
CA SER A 376 2.30 -14.12 -6.93
C SER A 376 0.81 -13.89 -7.22
N LEU A 377 0.49 -13.43 -8.43
CA LEU A 377 -0.87 -13.20 -8.91
C LEU A 377 -1.59 -14.53 -9.14
N ARG A 378 -0.94 -15.55 -9.72
CA ARG A 378 -1.50 -16.89 -9.92
C ARG A 378 -1.88 -17.53 -8.60
N LEU A 379 -0.97 -17.49 -7.62
CA LEU A 379 -1.25 -17.97 -6.26
C LEU A 379 -2.39 -17.20 -5.59
N PHE A 380 -2.46 -15.89 -5.80
CA PHE A 380 -3.54 -15.06 -5.27
C PHE A 380 -4.89 -15.40 -5.92
N ALA A 381 -4.95 -15.48 -7.26
CA ALA A 381 -6.13 -15.83 -8.04
C ALA A 381 -6.68 -17.20 -7.63
N ARG A 382 -5.80 -18.20 -7.48
CA ARG A 382 -6.18 -19.52 -7.00
C ARG A 382 -6.77 -19.48 -5.60
N ARG A 383 -6.08 -18.82 -4.66
CA ARG A 383 -6.54 -18.68 -3.27
C ARG A 383 -7.91 -17.99 -3.18
N VAL A 384 -8.15 -16.94 -3.95
CA VAL A 384 -9.45 -16.26 -3.92
C VAL A 384 -10.54 -17.13 -4.55
N PHE A 385 -10.23 -17.84 -5.63
CA PHE A 385 -11.19 -18.75 -6.26
C PHE A 385 -11.60 -19.90 -5.31
N ASP A 386 -10.62 -20.63 -4.75
CA ASP A 386 -10.88 -21.74 -3.82
C ASP A 386 -11.64 -21.30 -2.56
N HIS A 387 -11.48 -20.03 -2.15
CA HIS A 387 -12.19 -19.48 -0.99
C HIS A 387 -13.62 -19.04 -1.33
N PHE A 388 -13.82 -18.33 -2.45
CA PHE A 388 -15.11 -17.70 -2.78
C PHE A 388 -16.04 -18.57 -3.63
N ASP A 389 -15.54 -19.47 -4.48
CA ASP A 389 -16.38 -20.30 -5.35
C ASP A 389 -17.37 -21.19 -4.54
N PRO A 390 -16.95 -21.92 -3.48
CA PRO A 390 -17.89 -22.71 -2.67
C PRO A 390 -18.90 -21.87 -1.88
N ILE A 391 -18.56 -20.61 -1.61
CA ILE A 391 -19.48 -19.67 -0.94
C ILE A 391 -20.53 -19.22 -1.94
N LEU A 392 -20.09 -18.82 -3.14
CA LEU A 392 -20.96 -18.38 -4.22
C LEU A 392 -21.86 -19.51 -4.76
N ASP A 393 -21.45 -20.76 -4.63
CA ASP A 393 -22.28 -21.93 -4.93
C ASP A 393 -23.62 -21.95 -4.19
N GLN A 394 -23.69 -21.37 -2.99
CA GLN A 394 -24.95 -21.23 -2.24
C GLN A 394 -25.99 -20.41 -3.01
N LEU A 395 -25.56 -19.46 -3.85
CA LEU A 395 -26.45 -18.71 -4.73
C LEU A 395 -26.87 -19.53 -5.96
N ARG A 396 -26.05 -20.50 -6.41
CA ARG A 396 -26.44 -21.44 -7.48
C ARG A 396 -27.53 -22.40 -7.01
N GLU A 397 -27.47 -22.82 -5.75
CA GLU A 397 -28.44 -23.72 -5.12
C GLU A 397 -29.74 -23.00 -4.72
N GLN A 398 -29.68 -21.70 -4.43
CA GLN A 398 -30.84 -20.80 -4.35
C GLN A 398 -31.36 -20.48 -5.76
N LYS A 399 -31.84 -21.51 -6.47
CA LYS A 399 -32.72 -21.32 -7.62
C LYS A 399 -33.92 -20.49 -7.14
N GLU A 400 -34.10 -19.29 -7.68
CA GLU A 400 -35.42 -18.67 -7.77
C GLU A 400 -36.41 -19.78 -8.22
N PRO A 401 -37.56 -19.97 -7.58
CA PRO A 401 -38.53 -20.95 -8.05
C PRO A 401 -38.88 -20.56 -9.49
N ALA A 402 -38.42 -21.38 -10.44
CA ALA A 402 -38.68 -21.14 -11.85
C ALA A 402 -40.18 -20.99 -12.02
N MET A 403 -40.62 -19.86 -12.59
CA MET A 403 -42.04 -19.65 -12.85
C MET A 403 -42.55 -20.85 -13.64
N ILE A 404 -43.61 -21.50 -13.14
CA ILE A 404 -44.18 -22.64 -13.85
C ILE A 404 -44.73 -22.15 -15.19
N GLN A 405 -44.53 -22.92 -16.26
CA GLN A 405 -45.23 -22.67 -17.52
C GLN A 405 -46.66 -23.20 -17.38
N PRO A 406 -47.70 -22.35 -17.47
CA PRO A 406 -49.08 -22.81 -17.35
C PRO A 406 -49.45 -23.76 -18.49
N ALA A 407 -49.89 -24.96 -18.12
CA ALA A 407 -50.56 -25.93 -18.97
C ALA A 407 -52.03 -25.51 -19.23
N ALA A 408 -52.66 -26.21 -20.18
CA ALA A 408 -54.00 -25.88 -20.66
C ALA A 408 -55.14 -26.15 -19.65
N LEU A 409 -54.91 -26.97 -18.62
CA LEU A 409 -55.91 -27.35 -17.61
C LEU A 409 -55.43 -26.99 -16.20
N PHE A 410 -56.31 -26.44 -15.38
CA PHE A 410 -56.00 -26.02 -14.01
C PHE A 410 -55.51 -27.20 -13.15
N LYS A 411 -56.09 -28.39 -13.34
CA LYS A 411 -55.70 -29.60 -12.61
C LYS A 411 -54.24 -30.00 -12.84
N ASP A 412 -53.73 -29.77 -14.05
CA ASP A 412 -52.34 -30.08 -14.40
C ASP A 412 -51.41 -29.03 -13.81
N ASN A 413 -51.82 -27.75 -13.86
CA ASN A 413 -51.09 -26.65 -13.21
C ASN A 413 -50.95 -26.87 -11.70
N LEU A 414 -52.01 -27.34 -11.04
CA LEU A 414 -52.02 -27.56 -9.60
C LEU A 414 -50.97 -28.59 -9.14
N GLN A 415 -50.59 -29.55 -9.99
CA GLN A 415 -49.54 -30.55 -9.67
C GLN A 415 -48.13 -29.96 -9.69
N LEU A 416 -47.96 -28.79 -10.32
CA LEU A 416 -46.68 -28.08 -10.43
C LEU A 416 -46.48 -27.07 -9.29
N LEU A 417 -47.51 -26.84 -8.47
CA LEU A 417 -47.50 -25.84 -7.41
C LEU A 417 -46.92 -26.40 -6.08
N PRO A 418 -46.34 -25.53 -5.23
CA PRO A 418 -45.79 -25.94 -3.95
C PRO A 418 -46.87 -26.55 -3.03
N PRO A 419 -46.48 -27.50 -2.15
CA PRO A 419 -47.42 -28.12 -1.23
C PRO A 419 -47.94 -27.12 -0.19
N ILE A 420 -49.23 -27.25 0.15
CA ILE A 420 -49.96 -26.35 1.07
C ILE A 420 -50.15 -26.92 2.48
N GLU A 421 -49.54 -28.06 2.81
CA GLU A 421 -49.81 -28.82 4.05
C GLU A 421 -49.47 -28.03 5.33
N GLY A 422 -48.43 -27.19 5.27
CA GLY A 422 -47.99 -26.33 6.36
C GLY A 422 -48.73 -24.99 6.49
N LEU A 423 -49.71 -24.70 5.62
CA LEU A 423 -50.39 -23.40 5.58
C LEU A 423 -51.72 -23.42 6.35
N ALA A 424 -51.90 -22.45 7.25
CA ALA A 424 -53.20 -22.19 7.89
C ALA A 424 -54.10 -21.38 6.96
N ARG A 425 -53.56 -20.28 6.41
CA ARG A 425 -54.27 -19.35 5.51
C ARG A 425 -53.29 -18.44 4.76
N ILE A 426 -53.81 -17.71 3.79
CA ILE A 426 -53.14 -16.56 3.15
C ILE A 426 -53.99 -15.32 3.36
N ASP A 427 -53.38 -14.26 3.86
CA ASP A 427 -54.00 -12.94 4.04
C ASP A 427 -53.51 -12.01 2.91
N LEU A 428 -54.44 -11.42 2.16
CA LEU A 428 -54.12 -10.38 1.17
C LEU A 428 -54.29 -9.02 1.80
N VAL A 429 -53.24 -8.22 1.76
CA VAL A 429 -53.13 -6.98 2.53
C VAL A 429 -52.89 -5.80 1.59
N ASP A 430 -53.61 -4.70 1.79
CA ASP A 430 -53.37 -3.47 1.03
C ASP A 430 -52.07 -2.77 1.46
N LEU A 431 -51.72 -1.69 0.75
CA LEU A 431 -50.55 -0.87 1.06
C LEU A 431 -50.62 -0.17 2.43
N ALA A 432 -51.81 -0.04 3.02
CA ALA A 432 -52.02 0.52 4.34
C ALA A 432 -51.91 -0.53 5.47
N GLY A 433 -51.69 -1.81 5.13
CA GLY A 433 -51.59 -2.90 6.09
C GLY A 433 -52.95 -3.50 6.49
N THR A 434 -54.04 -3.16 5.81
CA THR A 434 -55.38 -3.69 6.08
C THR A 434 -55.59 -5.01 5.33
N ILE A 435 -56.07 -6.03 6.03
CA ILE A 435 -56.44 -7.31 5.39
C ILE A 435 -57.67 -7.08 4.51
N VAL A 436 -57.49 -7.17 3.21
CA VAL A 436 -58.54 -7.10 2.19
C VAL A 436 -59.33 -8.42 2.16
N THR A 437 -58.64 -9.55 2.33
CA THR A 437 -59.28 -10.86 2.38
C THR A 437 -58.38 -11.93 2.98
N THR A 438 -58.99 -13.09 3.24
CA THR A 438 -58.32 -14.28 3.74
C THR A 438 -58.73 -15.50 2.92
N ILE A 439 -57.75 -16.28 2.47
CA ILE A 439 -57.92 -17.60 1.84
C ILE A 439 -57.53 -18.65 2.87
N GLU A 440 -58.51 -19.29 3.50
CA GLU A 440 -58.28 -20.33 4.50
C GLU A 440 -57.96 -21.69 3.84
N ASN A 441 -57.13 -22.50 4.50
CA ASN A 441 -56.87 -23.88 4.09
C ASN A 441 -58.06 -24.80 4.44
N GLN A 442 -59.15 -24.67 3.66
CA GLN A 442 -60.39 -25.42 3.79
C GLN A 442 -60.77 -26.11 2.46
N PRO A 443 -61.53 -27.23 2.51
CA PRO A 443 -62.04 -27.89 1.31
C PRO A 443 -62.73 -26.91 0.35
N GLY A 444 -62.38 -26.95 -0.93
CA GLY A 444 -62.90 -26.04 -1.97
C GLY A 444 -62.09 -24.75 -2.18
N LYS A 445 -61.20 -24.35 -1.27
CA LYS A 445 -60.31 -23.18 -1.42
C LYS A 445 -58.83 -23.52 -1.65
N GLN A 446 -58.48 -24.79 -1.51
CA GLN A 446 -57.09 -25.28 -1.57
C GLN A 446 -56.39 -25.00 -2.90
N GLY A 447 -57.12 -25.03 -4.02
CA GLY A 447 -56.57 -24.66 -5.33
C GLY A 447 -56.08 -23.22 -5.36
N SER A 448 -56.90 -22.26 -4.93
CA SER A 448 -56.47 -20.87 -4.82
C SER A 448 -55.36 -20.69 -3.78
N LEU A 449 -55.41 -21.41 -2.66
CA LEU A 449 -54.35 -21.33 -1.65
C LEU A 449 -52.97 -21.68 -2.22
N ALA A 450 -52.89 -22.76 -3.01
CA ALA A 450 -51.65 -23.17 -3.67
C ALA A 450 -51.14 -22.13 -4.68
N VAL A 451 -52.05 -21.56 -5.48
CA VAL A 451 -51.71 -20.51 -6.46
C VAL A 451 -51.15 -19.28 -5.75
N TYR A 452 -51.83 -18.78 -4.72
CA TYR A 452 -51.39 -17.57 -4.03
C TYR A 452 -50.10 -17.77 -3.21
N GLN A 453 -49.85 -18.98 -2.67
CA GLN A 453 -48.56 -19.32 -2.08
C GLN A 453 -47.45 -19.25 -3.12
N TYR A 454 -47.66 -19.83 -4.29
CA TYR A 454 -46.72 -19.78 -5.41
C TYR A 454 -46.46 -18.34 -5.86
N LEU A 455 -47.49 -17.50 -5.95
CA LEU A 455 -47.32 -16.09 -6.31
C LEU A 455 -46.46 -15.33 -5.30
N GLN A 456 -46.65 -15.59 -4.01
CA GLN A 456 -45.81 -15.00 -2.97
C GLN A 456 -44.34 -15.42 -3.13
N GLN A 457 -44.09 -16.69 -3.43
CA GLN A 457 -42.73 -17.22 -3.61
C GLN A 457 -42.06 -16.73 -4.89
N SER A 458 -42.82 -16.51 -5.95
CA SER A 458 -42.29 -16.23 -7.31
C SER A 458 -42.31 -14.75 -7.69
N PHE A 459 -43.22 -13.96 -7.10
CA PHE A 459 -43.40 -12.54 -7.44
C PHE A 459 -43.28 -11.62 -6.22
N GLY A 460 -43.46 -12.13 -5.00
CA GLY A 460 -43.43 -11.36 -3.75
C GLY A 460 -44.70 -10.51 -3.53
N ILE A 461 -45.05 -9.66 -4.50
CA ILE A 461 -46.24 -8.79 -4.49
C ILE A 461 -47.26 -9.23 -5.55
N LEU A 462 -48.55 -9.06 -5.25
CA LEU A 462 -49.63 -9.28 -6.20
C LEU A 462 -49.88 -8.02 -7.03
N ASP A 463 -49.06 -7.81 -8.05
CA ASP A 463 -49.20 -6.75 -9.04
C ASP A 463 -49.84 -7.26 -10.36
N LYS A 464 -49.86 -6.42 -11.39
CA LYS A 464 -50.44 -6.78 -12.69
C LYS A 464 -49.74 -7.97 -13.35
N GLN A 465 -48.42 -8.12 -13.16
CA GLN A 465 -47.67 -9.22 -13.76
C GLN A 465 -47.99 -10.53 -13.04
N ALA A 466 -47.96 -10.52 -11.71
CA ALA A 466 -48.34 -11.67 -10.89
C ALA A 466 -49.80 -12.08 -11.16
N ALA A 467 -50.70 -11.10 -11.29
CA ALA A 467 -52.11 -11.36 -11.58
C ALA A 467 -52.33 -11.97 -12.97
N ALA A 468 -51.63 -11.49 -14.00
CA ALA A 468 -51.72 -12.06 -15.35
C ALA A 468 -51.29 -13.53 -15.34
N HIS A 469 -50.13 -13.82 -14.72
CA HIS A 469 -49.61 -15.18 -14.62
C HIS A 469 -50.53 -16.10 -13.82
N ALA A 470 -51.12 -15.59 -12.73
CA ALA A 470 -52.09 -16.35 -11.95
C ALA A 470 -53.35 -16.71 -12.75
N LEU A 471 -53.85 -15.79 -13.58
CA LEU A 471 -55.00 -16.04 -14.45
C LEU A 471 -54.70 -17.13 -15.49
N ASP A 472 -53.48 -17.18 -16.02
CA ASP A 472 -53.05 -18.26 -16.91
C ASP A 472 -52.98 -19.60 -16.16
N ILE A 473 -52.49 -19.60 -14.91
CA ILE A 473 -52.49 -20.79 -14.05
C ILE A 473 -53.91 -21.29 -13.79
N PHE A 474 -54.87 -20.41 -13.52
CA PHE A 474 -56.29 -20.76 -13.30
C PHE A 474 -56.99 -21.30 -14.56
N ALA A 475 -56.37 -21.19 -15.74
CA ALA A 475 -56.79 -21.83 -16.99
C ALA A 475 -58.30 -21.68 -17.27
N GLU A 476 -59.04 -22.79 -17.39
CA GLU A 476 -60.47 -22.79 -17.70
C GLU A 476 -61.33 -21.99 -16.71
N HIS A 477 -60.90 -21.85 -15.45
CA HIS A 477 -61.61 -21.08 -14.44
C HIS A 477 -61.53 -19.57 -14.67
N THR A 478 -60.48 -19.08 -15.35
CA THR A 478 -60.39 -17.67 -15.74
C THR A 478 -61.45 -17.28 -16.76
N ALA A 479 -61.68 -18.15 -17.76
CA ALA A 479 -62.74 -17.91 -18.75
C ALA A 479 -64.12 -17.91 -18.09
N ASP A 480 -64.35 -18.84 -17.16
CA ASP A 480 -65.58 -18.93 -16.39
C ASP A 480 -65.83 -17.68 -15.52
N ALA A 481 -64.81 -17.21 -14.77
CA ALA A 481 -64.89 -16.00 -13.96
C ALA A 481 -65.23 -14.75 -14.79
N ARG A 482 -64.64 -14.59 -15.98
CA ARG A 482 -64.99 -13.49 -16.90
C ARG A 482 -66.45 -13.54 -17.36
N SER A 483 -67.00 -14.74 -17.53
CA SER A 483 -68.40 -14.93 -17.95
C SER A 483 -69.42 -14.77 -16.82
N ARG A 484 -68.98 -14.92 -15.55
CA ARG A 484 -69.83 -14.88 -14.35
C ARG A 484 -69.15 -14.08 -13.22
N PRO A 485 -69.10 -12.73 -13.31
CA PRO A 485 -68.47 -11.90 -12.30
C PRO A 485 -69.03 -12.17 -10.90
N GLY A 486 -68.15 -12.36 -9.91
CA GLY A 486 -68.49 -12.64 -8.52
C GLY A 486 -68.64 -14.14 -8.19
N ALA A 487 -68.61 -15.02 -9.20
CA ALA A 487 -68.65 -16.48 -8.96
C ALA A 487 -67.32 -17.04 -8.44
N HIS A 488 -66.20 -16.35 -8.69
CA HIS A 488 -64.86 -16.81 -8.32
C HIS A 488 -64.08 -15.69 -7.62
N PRO A 489 -64.37 -15.40 -6.33
CA PRO A 489 -63.85 -14.20 -5.66
C PRO A 489 -62.32 -14.03 -5.69
N ASN A 490 -61.58 -15.14 -5.75
CA ASN A 490 -60.13 -15.10 -5.87
C ASN A 490 -59.66 -14.76 -7.30
N ILE A 491 -60.35 -15.24 -8.32
CA ILE A 491 -60.02 -14.94 -9.73
C ILE A 491 -60.52 -13.54 -10.11
N ASP A 492 -61.71 -13.16 -9.63
CA ASP A 492 -62.30 -11.83 -9.81
C ASP A 492 -61.33 -10.73 -9.33
N ARG A 493 -60.68 -10.95 -8.19
CA ARG A 493 -59.67 -10.01 -7.67
C ARG A 493 -58.46 -9.85 -8.60
N LEU A 494 -58.02 -10.93 -9.22
CA LEU A 494 -56.91 -10.85 -10.19
C LEU A 494 -57.34 -10.05 -11.43
N LEU A 495 -58.58 -10.23 -11.88
CA LEU A 495 -59.16 -9.45 -12.97
C LEU A 495 -59.26 -7.96 -12.60
N ASP A 496 -59.61 -7.62 -11.35
CA ASP A 496 -59.65 -6.24 -10.86
C ASP A 496 -58.26 -5.59 -10.89
N ILE A 497 -57.21 -6.30 -10.46
CA ILE A 497 -55.82 -5.82 -10.51
C ILE A 497 -55.38 -5.58 -11.96
N ILE A 498 -55.72 -6.50 -12.87
CA ILE A 498 -55.49 -6.32 -14.32
C ILE A 498 -56.23 -5.07 -14.84
N GLY A 499 -57.46 -4.84 -14.38
CA GLY A 499 -58.29 -3.68 -14.69
C GLY A 499 -57.80 -2.34 -14.11
N GLY A 500 -56.73 -2.33 -13.32
CA GLY A 500 -56.15 -1.11 -12.74
C GLY A 500 -56.32 -0.98 -11.22
N GLY A 501 -56.80 -2.02 -10.55
CA GLY A 501 -56.79 -2.10 -9.09
C GLY A 501 -55.38 -1.99 -8.49
N ALA A 502 -55.30 -1.51 -7.25
CA ALA A 502 -54.03 -1.38 -6.54
C ALA A 502 -53.40 -2.77 -6.25
N PRO A 503 -52.07 -2.89 -6.26
CA PRO A 503 -51.38 -4.13 -5.91
C PRO A 503 -51.59 -4.48 -4.43
N LEU A 504 -51.50 -5.77 -4.11
CA LEU A 504 -51.68 -6.29 -2.75
C LEU A 504 -50.43 -7.07 -2.30
N ASN A 505 -50.15 -7.06 -1.01
CA ASN A 505 -49.16 -7.94 -0.39
C ASN A 505 -49.80 -9.30 -0.09
N ILE A 506 -49.03 -10.38 -0.26
CA ILE A 506 -49.45 -11.75 0.06
C ILE A 506 -48.75 -12.18 1.34
N GLN A 507 -49.50 -12.35 2.43
CA GLN A 507 -48.97 -12.83 3.71
C GLN A 507 -49.35 -14.29 3.93
N VAL A 508 -48.33 -15.15 4.05
CA VAL A 508 -48.53 -16.59 4.31
C VAL A 508 -48.52 -16.83 5.81
N VAL A 509 -49.56 -17.49 6.32
CA VAL A 509 -49.69 -17.85 7.74
C VAL A 509 -49.55 -19.36 7.87
N ALA A 510 -48.51 -19.81 8.59
CA ALA A 510 -48.26 -21.22 8.86
C ALA A 510 -49.26 -21.81 9.89
N ARG A 511 -49.42 -23.13 9.89
CA ARG A 511 -50.22 -23.89 10.88
C ARG A 511 -49.58 -24.00 12.24
#